data_AF-A0A2U3KSH8-F1
#
_entry.id   AF-A0A2U3KSH8-F1
#
_cell.length_a   1.000
_cell.length_b   1.000
_cell.length_c   1.000
_cell.angle_alpha   90.00
_cell.angle_beta   90.00
_cell.angle_gamma   90.00
#
_symmetry.space_group_name_H-M   'P 1'
#
loop_
_entity.id
_entity.type
_entity.pdbx_description
1 polymer ?
#
loop_
_entity_poly.entity_id
_entity_poly.type
_entity_poly.pdbx_seq_one_letter_code
_entity_poly.pdbx_strand_id
1 'polypeptide(L)'
;MTDESQHVQRGRPFKKGQSGNPKGRPKGSRNRTTLIAQAVLDVQAEALVKAAVELALKGNPACLKICLERLLPLKKDAPIDFRLPEMGSSADIPKLFASVRTTLDEGGITPSEARTLIDMTGVFHKLIESVEFEHRLSALEETQNRR
;
A
#
# COMPACT_ATOMS: atom_id res chain seq x y z
N MET A 1 75.20 -0.18 -9.44
CA MET A 1 74.69 1.18 -9.59
C MET A 1 73.19 1.08 -9.72
N THR A 2 72.47 1.41 -8.64
CA THR A 2 71.01 1.32 -8.49
C THR A 2 70.35 2.57 -9.06
N ASP A 3 69.39 2.39 -9.97
CA ASP A 3 68.57 3.45 -10.55
C ASP A 3 67.26 3.54 -9.74
N GLU A 4 67.11 4.59 -8.92
CA GLU A 4 65.93 4.84 -8.10
C GLU A 4 64.90 5.66 -8.89
N SER A 5 63.95 5.00 -9.54
CA SER A 5 62.81 5.66 -10.17
C SER A 5 61.79 6.10 -9.10
N GLN A 6 61.79 7.38 -8.74
CA GLN A 6 60.84 7.95 -7.77
C GLN A 6 59.43 8.07 -8.36
N HIS A 7 58.48 7.27 -7.87
CA HIS A 7 57.05 7.44 -8.16
C HIS A 7 56.51 8.70 -7.46
N VAL A 8 56.31 9.78 -8.21
CA VAL A 8 55.63 10.99 -7.71
C VAL A 8 54.16 10.66 -7.45
N GLN A 9 53.78 10.59 -6.17
CA GLN A 9 52.37 10.44 -5.79
C GLN A 9 51.60 11.69 -6.26
N ARG A 10 50.60 11.49 -7.13
CA ARG A 10 49.63 12.56 -7.45
C ARG A 10 48.98 13.01 -6.15
N GLY A 11 49.08 14.31 -5.85
CA GLY A 11 48.49 14.91 -4.66
C GLY A 11 46.97 14.71 -4.58
N ARG A 12 46.34 15.15 -3.49
CA ARG A 12 44.88 15.14 -3.34
C ARG A 12 44.29 16.45 -3.91
N PRO A 13 43.76 16.49 -5.14
CA PRO A 13 43.25 17.73 -5.74
C PRO A 13 41.97 18.26 -5.08
N PHE A 14 41.30 17.47 -4.25
CA PHE A 14 40.05 17.87 -3.59
C PHE A 14 40.24 18.02 -2.07
N LYS A 15 39.74 19.11 -1.50
CA LYS A 15 39.73 19.35 -0.06
C LYS A 15 38.86 18.29 0.64
N LYS A 16 39.34 17.76 1.77
CA LYS A 16 38.59 16.81 2.60
C LYS A 16 37.25 17.45 2.99
N GLY A 17 36.14 16.79 2.65
CA GLY A 17 34.77 17.29 2.93
C GLY A 17 34.14 18.15 1.83
N GLN A 18 34.85 18.44 0.74
CA GLN A 18 34.31 19.20 -0.39
C GLN A 18 34.33 18.34 -1.65
N SER A 19 33.15 17.95 -2.13
CA SER A 19 33.02 17.30 -3.44
C SER A 19 33.52 18.25 -4.53
N GLY A 20 34.34 17.75 -5.47
CA GLY A 20 34.75 18.50 -6.65
C GLY A 20 33.58 18.91 -7.56
N ASN A 21 32.42 18.29 -7.38
CA ASN A 21 31.15 18.71 -7.97
C ASN A 21 30.11 18.96 -6.85
N PRO A 22 29.99 20.19 -6.33
CA PRO A 22 29.07 20.52 -5.23
C PRO A 22 27.59 20.44 -5.63
N LYS A 23 27.26 20.53 -6.93
CA LYS A 23 25.89 20.30 -7.44
C LYS A 23 25.61 18.83 -7.76
N GLY A 24 26.61 17.96 -7.63
CA GLY A 24 26.51 16.53 -7.83
C GLY A 24 25.85 16.15 -9.16
N ARG A 25 25.38 14.91 -9.22
CA ARG A 25 24.43 14.48 -10.25
C ARG A 25 23.04 14.92 -9.79
N PRO A 26 22.24 15.59 -10.64
CA PRO A 26 20.92 16.09 -10.23
C PRO A 26 20.03 14.94 -9.73
N LYS A 27 19.35 15.18 -8.61
CA LYS A 27 18.43 14.22 -7.98
C LYS A 27 17.35 13.81 -8.99
N GLY A 28 17.19 12.51 -9.19
CA GLY A 28 16.22 11.95 -10.15
C GLY A 28 16.74 11.77 -11.58
N SER A 29 17.98 12.15 -11.90
CA SER A 29 18.51 11.94 -13.25
C SER A 29 18.76 10.46 -13.54
N ARG A 30 18.11 9.93 -14.60
CA ARG A 30 18.31 8.57 -15.07
C ARG A 30 19.63 8.40 -15.81
N ASN A 31 20.21 7.21 -15.76
CA ASN A 31 21.45 6.93 -16.49
C ASN A 31 21.12 6.89 -18.00
N ARG A 32 22.06 7.32 -18.86
CA ARG A 32 21.90 7.23 -20.32
C ARG A 32 21.55 5.80 -20.74
N THR A 33 22.23 4.81 -20.16
CA THR A 33 21.93 3.39 -20.41
C THR A 33 20.48 3.03 -20.07
N THR A 34 19.93 3.56 -18.98
CA THR A 34 18.54 3.31 -18.58
C THR A 34 17.56 3.95 -19.56
N LEU A 35 17.85 5.14 -20.07
CA LEU A 35 17.00 5.81 -21.06
C LEU A 35 16.97 5.04 -22.38
N ILE A 36 18.13 4.56 -22.85
CA ILE A 36 18.23 3.74 -24.05
C ILE A 36 17.50 2.41 -23.86
N ALA A 37 17.74 1.72 -22.73
CA ALA A 37 17.06 0.47 -22.43
C ALA A 37 15.54 0.64 -22.40
N GLN A 38 15.03 1.71 -21.78
CA GLN A 38 13.60 1.98 -21.75
C GLN A 38 13.04 2.23 -23.16
N ALA A 39 13.70 3.06 -23.97
CA ALA A 39 13.27 3.31 -25.35
C ALA A 39 13.22 2.02 -26.19
N VAL A 40 14.19 1.11 -26.02
CA VAL A 40 14.20 -0.20 -26.71
C VAL A 40 13.04 -1.09 -26.20
N LEU A 41 12.83 -1.15 -24.89
CA LEU A 41 11.77 -1.95 -24.29
C LEU A 41 10.37 -1.46 -24.67
N ASP A 42 10.14 -0.16 -24.72
CA ASP A 42 8.85 0.42 -25.05
C ASP A 42 8.44 0.06 -26.49
N VAL A 43 9.39 0.11 -27.44
CA VAL A 43 9.15 -0.30 -28.83
C VAL A 43 8.94 -1.81 -28.97
N GLN A 44 9.60 -2.61 -28.13
CA GLN A 44 9.52 -4.09 -28.19
C GLN A 44 8.47 -4.69 -27.26
N ALA A 45 7.68 -3.87 -26.57
CA ALA A 45 6.77 -4.32 -25.51
C ALA A 45 5.84 -5.44 -25.99
N GLU A 46 5.19 -5.28 -27.15
CA GLU A 46 4.29 -6.29 -27.70
C GLU A 46 5.01 -7.60 -28.05
N ALA A 47 6.20 -7.52 -28.64
CA ALA A 47 6.98 -8.69 -29.02
C ALA A 47 7.47 -9.47 -27.79
N LEU A 48 7.88 -8.75 -26.74
CA LEU A 48 8.28 -9.34 -25.46
C LEU A 48 7.12 -10.04 -24.77
N VAL A 49 5.93 -9.45 -24.79
CA VAL A 49 4.73 -10.08 -24.21
C VAL A 49 4.38 -11.36 -24.96
N LYS A 50 4.38 -11.35 -26.30
CA LYS A 50 4.13 -12.57 -27.11
C LYS A 50 5.15 -13.67 -26.79
N ALA A 51 6.43 -13.33 -26.77
CA ALA A 51 7.50 -14.28 -26.44
C ALA A 51 7.37 -14.84 -25.02
N ALA A 52 7.00 -14.00 -24.03
CA ALA A 52 6.77 -14.45 -22.67
C ALA A 52 5.61 -15.44 -22.57
N VAL A 53 4.51 -15.21 -23.30
CA VAL A 53 3.38 -16.14 -23.36
C VAL A 53 3.78 -17.45 -24.01
N GLU A 54 4.51 -17.43 -25.13
CA GLU A 54 4.98 -18.66 -25.78
C GLU A 54 5.90 -19.48 -24.86
N LEU A 55 6.82 -18.83 -24.16
CA LEU A 55 7.71 -19.50 -23.20
C LEU A 55 6.92 -20.06 -22.01
N ALA A 56 5.90 -19.35 -21.54
CA ALA A 56 5.01 -19.86 -20.50
C ALA A 56 4.28 -21.13 -20.97
N LEU A 57 3.73 -21.12 -22.18
CA LEU A 57 3.05 -22.28 -22.77
C LEU A 57 4.00 -23.47 -23.00
N LYS A 58 5.30 -23.21 -23.23
CA LYS A 58 6.35 -24.23 -23.33
C LYS A 58 6.84 -24.74 -21.96
N GLY A 59 6.28 -24.25 -20.85
CA GLY A 59 6.59 -24.74 -19.50
C GLY A 59 7.66 -23.95 -18.75
N ASN A 60 8.02 -22.74 -19.17
CA ASN A 60 8.92 -21.90 -18.40
C ASN A 60 8.24 -21.41 -17.10
N PRO A 61 8.72 -21.78 -15.91
CA PRO A 61 8.04 -21.48 -14.64
C PRO A 61 8.03 -19.99 -14.32
N ALA A 62 9.05 -19.22 -14.72
CA ALA A 62 9.10 -17.78 -14.48
C ALA A 62 8.06 -17.03 -15.32
N CYS A 63 7.95 -17.38 -16.61
CA CYS A 63 6.93 -16.80 -17.49
C CYS A 63 5.51 -17.21 -17.06
N LEU A 64 5.31 -18.49 -16.68
CA LEU A 64 4.02 -18.97 -16.15
C LEU A 64 3.58 -18.17 -14.93
N LYS A 65 4.47 -17.97 -13.95
CA LYS A 65 4.17 -17.16 -12.77
C LYS A 65 3.75 -15.74 -13.14
N ILE A 66 4.51 -15.06 -14.01
CA ILE A 66 4.19 -13.70 -14.46
C ILE A 66 2.83 -13.64 -15.15
N CYS A 67 2.53 -14.60 -16.05
CA CYS A 67 1.24 -14.66 -16.73
C CYS A 67 0.09 -14.92 -15.74
N LEU A 68 0.26 -15.86 -14.80
CA LEU A 68 -0.76 -16.21 -13.81
C LEU A 68 -1.04 -15.06 -12.83
N GLU A 69 -0.02 -14.35 -12.34
CA GLU A 69 -0.20 -13.18 -11.44
C GLU A 69 -0.94 -12.02 -12.13
N ARG A 70 -0.92 -11.95 -13.46
CA ARG A 70 -1.62 -10.91 -14.25
C ARG A 70 -3.01 -11.33 -14.69
N LEU A 71 -3.20 -12.62 -14.98
CA LEU A 71 -4.51 -13.21 -15.32
C LEU A 71 -5.39 -13.37 -14.09
N LEU A 72 -4.82 -13.85 -13.00
CA LEU A 72 -5.47 -14.00 -11.70
C LEU A 72 -4.97 -12.85 -10.83
N PRO A 73 -5.64 -11.69 -10.83
CA PRO A 73 -5.27 -10.64 -9.89
C PRO A 73 -5.31 -11.26 -8.49
N LEU A 74 -4.24 -11.07 -7.72
CA LEU A 74 -4.31 -11.33 -6.28
C LEU A 74 -5.49 -10.50 -5.79
N LYS A 75 -6.56 -11.17 -5.34
CA LYS A 75 -7.74 -10.50 -4.76
C LYS A 75 -7.23 -9.73 -3.55
N LYS A 76 -6.99 -8.43 -3.74
CA LYS A 76 -6.56 -7.55 -2.65
C LYS A 76 -7.71 -7.37 -1.66
N ASP A 77 -8.92 -7.23 -2.20
CA ASP A 77 -10.16 -7.12 -1.45
C ASP A 77 -11.22 -7.96 -2.17
N ALA A 78 -11.89 -8.84 -1.44
CA ALA A 78 -13.08 -9.54 -1.88
C ALA A 78 -14.28 -9.01 -1.08
N PRO A 79 -15.50 -9.00 -1.66
CA PRO A 79 -16.69 -8.72 -0.87
C PRO A 79 -16.78 -9.71 0.29
N ILE A 80 -16.91 -9.17 1.50
CA ILE A 80 -17.13 -9.97 2.71
C ILE A 80 -18.62 -10.30 2.75
N ASP A 81 -18.96 -11.59 2.78
CA ASP A 81 -20.33 -12.03 3.02
C ASP A 81 -20.65 -11.95 4.51
N PHE A 82 -20.80 -10.72 5.00
CA PHE A 82 -21.12 -10.43 6.38
C PHE A 82 -22.37 -9.56 6.45
N ARG A 83 -23.44 -10.09 7.05
CA ARG A 83 -24.65 -9.32 7.32
C ARG A 83 -24.46 -8.50 8.58
N LEU A 84 -24.33 -7.18 8.39
CA LEU A 84 -24.34 -6.23 9.49
C LEU A 84 -25.70 -6.30 10.21
N PRO A 85 -25.72 -6.48 11.54
CA PRO A 85 -26.95 -6.32 12.32
C PRO A 85 -27.47 -4.89 12.22
N GLU A 86 -28.77 -4.70 12.45
CA GLU A 86 -29.35 -3.37 12.57
C GLU A 86 -28.77 -2.65 13.79
N MET A 87 -28.30 -1.42 13.59
CA MET A 87 -27.66 -0.60 14.60
C MET A 87 -28.44 0.72 14.73
N GLY A 88 -29.05 0.95 15.88
CA GLY A 88 -29.81 2.18 16.16
C GLY A 88 -29.23 3.01 17.30
N SER A 89 -28.45 2.39 18.19
CA SER A 89 -27.84 3.07 19.33
C SER A 89 -26.47 2.48 19.67
N SER A 90 -25.70 3.22 20.47
CA SER A 90 -24.43 2.77 21.05
C SER A 90 -24.57 1.44 21.83
N ALA A 91 -25.76 1.16 22.36
CA ALA A 91 -26.07 -0.10 23.04
C ALA A 91 -26.05 -1.35 22.14
N ASP A 92 -26.10 -1.19 20.81
CA ASP A 92 -26.09 -2.31 19.87
C ASP A 92 -24.68 -2.79 19.50
N ILE A 93 -23.64 -2.04 19.88
CA ILE A 93 -22.23 -2.37 19.59
C ILE A 93 -21.82 -3.76 20.08
N PRO A 94 -22.17 -4.19 21.31
CA PRO A 94 -21.86 -5.54 21.76
C PRO A 94 -22.48 -6.63 20.88
N LYS A 95 -23.67 -6.40 20.31
CA LYS A 95 -24.34 -7.36 19.41
C LYS A 95 -23.57 -7.51 18.10
N LEU A 96 -23.03 -6.41 17.57
CA LEU A 96 -22.19 -6.41 16.39
C LEU A 96 -20.89 -7.20 16.61
N PHE A 97 -20.21 -6.98 17.75
CA PHE A 97 -19.02 -7.75 18.12
C PHE A 97 -19.32 -9.24 18.28
N ALA A 98 -20.47 -9.58 18.88
CA ALA A 98 -20.89 -10.98 19.00
C ALA A 98 -21.11 -11.62 17.61
N SER A 99 -21.77 -10.91 16.68
CA SER A 99 -21.97 -11.38 15.30
C SER A 99 -20.65 -11.60 14.56
N VAL A 100 -19.74 -10.62 14.62
CA VAL A 100 -18.39 -10.74 14.01
C VAL A 100 -17.63 -11.93 14.58
N ARG A 101 -17.69 -12.15 15.90
CA ARG A 101 -17.04 -13.31 16.54
C ARG A 101 -17.60 -14.63 16.03
N THR A 102 -18.93 -14.77 15.98
CA THR A 102 -19.57 -16.01 15.50
C THR A 102 -19.17 -16.30 14.05
N THR A 103 -19.20 -15.32 13.15
CA THR A 103 -18.80 -15.52 11.75
C THR A 103 -17.31 -15.84 11.60
N LEU A 104 -16.47 -15.29 12.47
CA LEU A 104 -15.05 -15.63 12.52
C LEU A 104 -14.82 -17.07 13.00
N ASP A 105 -15.53 -17.50 14.04
CA ASP A 105 -15.44 -18.86 14.59
C ASP A 105 -15.94 -19.92 13.57
N GLU A 106 -16.93 -19.57 12.77
CA GLU A 106 -17.45 -20.40 11.65
C GLU A 106 -16.55 -20.40 10.41
N GLY A 107 -15.52 -19.54 10.38
CA GLY A 107 -14.61 -19.39 9.25
C GLY A 107 -15.21 -18.68 8.03
N GLY A 108 -16.34 -17.98 8.21
CA GLY A 108 -16.98 -17.18 7.15
C GLY A 108 -16.21 -15.91 6.81
N ILE A 109 -15.36 -15.43 7.73
CA ILE A 109 -14.46 -14.30 7.54
C ILE A 109 -13.06 -14.61 8.08
N THR A 110 -12.05 -13.95 7.53
CA THR A 110 -10.67 -14.01 8.00
C THR A 110 -10.44 -13.06 9.18
N PRO A 111 -9.40 -13.28 10.02
CA PRO A 111 -9.05 -12.34 11.09
C PRO A 111 -8.74 -10.92 10.59
N SER A 112 -8.18 -10.79 9.39
CA SER A 112 -7.96 -9.50 8.72
C SER A 112 -9.26 -8.79 8.39
N GLU A 113 -10.25 -9.50 7.86
CA GLU A 113 -11.57 -8.95 7.55
C GLU A 113 -12.33 -8.56 8.82
N ALA A 114 -12.27 -9.41 9.85
CA ALA A 114 -12.86 -9.11 11.16
C ALA A 114 -12.29 -7.82 11.75
N ARG A 115 -10.98 -7.60 11.63
CA ARG A 115 -10.36 -6.35 12.08
C ARG A 115 -10.88 -5.14 11.33
N THR A 116 -10.98 -5.22 10.00
CA THR A 116 -11.55 -4.15 9.18
C THR A 116 -12.99 -3.82 9.59
N LEU A 117 -13.80 -4.85 9.88
CA LEU A 117 -15.17 -4.65 10.39
C LEU A 117 -15.17 -3.93 11.73
N ILE A 118 -14.34 -4.38 12.69
CA ILE A 118 -14.20 -3.77 14.02
C ILE A 118 -13.78 -2.30 13.92
N ASP A 119 -12.81 -1.99 13.06
CA ASP A 119 -12.34 -0.62 12.85
C ASP A 119 -13.47 0.28 12.29
N MET A 120 -14.29 -0.24 11.35
CA MET A 120 -15.48 0.49 10.87
C MET A 120 -16.50 0.74 11.99
N THR A 121 -16.70 -0.20 12.92
CA THR A 121 -17.65 -0.02 14.04
C THR A 121 -17.28 1.17 14.92
N GLY A 122 -15.99 1.45 15.09
CA GLY A 122 -15.51 2.58 15.86
C GLY A 122 -15.89 3.93 15.23
N VAL A 123 -15.97 4.00 13.90
CA VAL A 123 -16.46 5.18 13.18
C VAL A 123 -17.96 5.34 13.35
N PHE A 124 -18.72 4.26 13.19
CA PHE A 124 -20.18 4.27 13.39
C PHE A 124 -20.57 4.68 14.82
N HIS A 125 -19.86 4.17 15.82
CA HIS A 125 -20.10 4.51 17.22
C HIS A 125 -20.01 6.02 17.48
N LYS A 126 -18.96 6.66 16.97
CA LYS A 126 -18.77 8.11 17.12
C LYS A 126 -19.87 8.92 16.43
N LEU A 127 -20.37 8.44 15.29
CA LEU A 127 -21.48 9.09 14.60
C LEU A 127 -22.77 9.01 15.42
N ILE A 128 -23.10 7.82 15.96
CA ILE A 128 -24.28 7.64 16.81
C ILE A 128 -24.17 8.52 18.06
N GLU A 129 -23.03 8.51 18.74
CA GLU A 129 -22.82 9.37 19.92
C GLU A 129 -22.96 10.86 19.58
N SER A 130 -22.43 11.31 18.44
CA SER A 130 -22.54 12.72 18.03
C SER A 130 -24.01 13.13 17.86
N VAL A 131 -24.82 12.27 17.23
CA VAL A 131 -26.26 12.52 17.05
C VAL A 131 -27.01 12.46 18.38
N GLU A 132 -26.70 11.48 19.24
CA GLU A 132 -27.30 11.37 20.58
C GLU A 132 -26.95 12.59 21.44
N PHE A 133 -25.72 13.10 21.36
CA PHE A 133 -25.29 14.30 22.08
C PHE A 133 -25.98 15.56 21.54
N GLU A 134 -26.07 15.73 20.23
CA GLU A 134 -26.78 16.86 19.62
C GLU A 134 -28.24 16.92 20.07
N HIS A 135 -28.94 15.78 20.02
CA HIS A 135 -30.33 15.68 20.46
C HIS A 135 -30.50 16.03 21.95
N ARG A 136 -29.59 15.54 22.82
CA ARG A 136 -29.62 15.87 24.26
C ARG A 136 -29.31 17.34 24.52
N LEU A 137 -28.40 17.94 23.75
CA LEU A 137 -28.04 19.34 23.88
C LEU A 137 -29.22 20.24 23.52
N SER A 138 -29.86 20.01 22.35
CA SER A 138 -31.03 20.78 21.91
C SER A 138 -32.18 20.69 22.90
N ALA A 139 -32.46 19.50 23.45
CA ALA A 139 -33.50 19.33 24.46
C ALA A 139 -33.22 20.14 25.74
N LEU A 140 -31.95 20.21 26.17
CA LEU A 140 -31.55 21.02 27.32
C LEU A 140 -31.65 22.52 27.02
N GLU A 141 -31.22 22.97 25.85
CA GLU A 141 -31.31 24.36 25.40
C GLU A 141 -32.77 24.83 25.33
N GLU A 142 -33.68 24.01 24.81
CA GLU A 142 -35.12 24.31 24.80
C GLU A 142 -35.69 24.45 26.22
N THR A 143 -35.29 23.58 27.15
CA THR A 143 -35.75 23.69 28.55
C THR A 143 -35.18 24.90 29.28
N GLN A 144 -33.97 25.36 28.94
CA GLN A 144 -33.40 26.59 29.47
C GLN A 144 -34.04 27.84 28.87
N ASN A 145 -34.29 27.88 27.55
CA ASN A 145 -34.94 29.01 26.89
C ASN A 145 -36.43 29.19 27.28
N ARG A 146 -37.06 28.17 27.86
CA ARG A 146 -38.44 28.24 28.39
C ARG A 146 -38.52 28.76 29.84
N ARG A 147 -37.39 29.00 30.52
CA ARG A 147 -37.33 29.58 31.87
C ARG A 147 -36.96 31.05 31.81
#